data_AF-A0A9W4XAY5-F1
#
_entry.id   AF-A0A9W4XAY5-F1
#
_cell.length_a   1.000
_cell.length_b   1.000
_cell.length_c   1.000
_cell.angle_alpha   90.00
_cell.angle_beta   90.00
_cell.angle_gamma   90.00
#
_symmetry.space_group_name_H-M   'P 1'
#
loop_
_entity.id
_entity.type
_entity.pdbx_description
1 polymer ?
#
loop_
_entity_poly.entity_id
_entity_poly.type
_entity_poly.pdbx_seq_one_letter_code
_entity_poly.pdbx_strand_id
1 'polypeptide(L)' 'EPGKIFTQKEAEGEFQCFDILKNKHFNIWAPIAIFSSKPLLLACQEYLYKNIRKFVDEPFQDIMCPKPIIR' A
#
# COMPACT_ATOMS: atom_id res chain seq x y z
N GLU A 1 -1.71 -7.44 16.27
CA GLU A 1 -2.32 -6.97 17.53
C GLU A 1 -3.05 -5.66 17.27
N PRO A 2 -4.20 -5.39 17.92
CA PRO A 2 -4.89 -4.11 17.79
C PRO A 2 -3.93 -2.95 18.11
N GLY A 3 -3.92 -1.93 17.26
CA GLY A 3 -3.11 -0.72 17.48
C GLY A 3 -1.65 -0.81 17.04
N LYS A 4 -1.19 -1.89 16.39
CA LYS A 4 0.13 -1.96 15.76
C LYS A 4 0.05 -1.70 14.25
N ILE A 5 0.82 -0.74 13.74
CA ILE A 5 1.02 -0.51 12.29
C ILE A 5 2.46 -0.86 11.92
N PHE A 6 2.62 -1.56 10.81
CA PHE A 6 3.93 -1.87 10.23
C PHE A 6 4.14 -0.98 9.01
N THR A 7 5.20 -0.18 9.00
CA THR A 7 5.58 0.61 7.83
C THR A 7 6.95 0.17 7.35
N GLN A 8 7.06 -0.11 6.06
CA GLN A 8 8.33 -0.44 5.42
C GLN A 8 9.03 0.86 5.05
N LYS A 9 10.25 1.07 5.55
CA LYS A 9 10.99 2.32 5.31
C LYS A 9 11.66 2.34 3.92
N GLU A 10 11.88 1.17 3.32
CA GLU A 10 12.49 1.01 2.00
C GLU A 10 11.87 -0.17 1.25
N ALA A 11 12.00 -0.23 -0.08
CA ALA A 11 11.38 -1.26 -0.92
C ALA A 11 11.79 -2.70 -0.54
N GLU A 12 12.92 -2.88 0.14
CA GLU A 12 13.45 -4.18 0.52
C GLU A 12 13.95 -4.18 1.97
N GLY A 13 13.15 -4.72 2.89
CA GLY A 13 13.72 -5.49 4.00
C GLY A 13 13.46 -5.04 5.43
N GLU A 14 13.23 -3.76 5.73
CA GLU A 14 13.02 -3.32 7.13
C GLU A 14 11.60 -2.80 7.40
N PHE A 15 10.86 -3.57 8.21
CA PHE A 15 9.55 -3.19 8.74
C PHE A 15 9.72 -2.55 10.11
N GLN A 16 9.32 -1.29 10.24
CA GLN A 16 9.20 -0.63 11.53
C GLN A 16 7.80 -0.88 12.09
N CYS A 17 7.74 -1.41 13.32
CA CYS A 17 6.50 -1.64 14.04
C CYS A 17 6.21 -0.45 14.96
N PHE A 18 5.08 0.22 14.72
CA PHE A 18 4.58 1.31 15.53
C PHE A 18 3.40 0.83 16.37
N ASP A 19 3.57 0.80 17.69
CA ASP A 19 2.48 0.60 18.64
C ASP A 19 1.80 1.95 18.93
N ILE A 20 0.72 2.24 18.22
CA ILE A 20 0.01 3.52 18.25
C ILE A 20 -0.65 3.75 19.61
N LEU A 21 -1.02 2.69 20.31
CA LEU A 21 -1.66 2.79 21.62
C LEU A 21 -0.67 3.24 22.71
N LYS A 22 0.64 3.08 22.48
CA LYS A 22 1.70 3.51 23.40
C LYS A 22 2.41 4.78 22.96
N ASN A 23 2.26 5.18 21.70
CA ASN A 23 3.01 6.29 21.13
C ASN A 23 2.22 7.59 21.20
N LYS A 24 2.38 8.33 22.32
CA LYS A 24 1.71 9.62 22.59
C LYS A 24 2.06 10.74 21.59
N HIS A 25 3.02 10.49 20.68
CA HIS A 25 3.46 11.40 19.63
C HIS A 25 3.16 10.89 18.22
N PHE A 26 2.36 9.83 18.05
CA PHE A 26 1.93 9.38 16.74
C PHE A 26 0.94 10.39 16.14
N ASN A 27 1.47 11.30 15.33
CA ASN A 27 0.65 12.22 14.57
C ASN A 27 0.06 11.47 13.37
N ILE A 28 -1.22 11.10 13.46
CA ILE A 28 -1.98 10.47 12.36
C ILE A 28 -2.04 11.35 11.10
N TRP A 29 -1.74 12.65 11.25
CA TRP A 29 -1.66 13.65 10.20
C TRP A 29 -0.23 13.95 9.76
N ALA A 30 0.78 13.30 10.36
CA ALA A 30 2.12 13.37 9.80
C ALA A 30 2.03 12.83 8.38
N PRO A 31 2.54 13.55 7.37
CA PRO A 31 2.59 13.03 6.03
C PRO A 31 3.42 11.75 6.11
N ILE A 32 2.76 10.60 6.03
CA ILE A 32 3.43 9.35 5.70
C ILE A 32 4.17 9.72 4.42
N ALA A 33 5.49 9.62 4.43
CA ALA A 33 6.26 9.76 3.22
C ALA A 33 5.74 8.66 2.29
N ILE A 34 4.75 9.00 1.47
CA ILE A 34 4.30 8.18 0.36
C ILE A 34 5.51 8.25 -0.55
N PHE A 35 6.45 7.33 -0.33
CA PHE A 35 7.52 7.08 -1.26
C PHE A 35 6.86 7.08 -2.62
N SER A 36 7.29 7.98 -3.50
CA SER A 36 6.78 8.06 -4.86
C SER A 36 7.14 6.74 -5.52
N SER A 37 6.30 5.73 -5.31
CA SER A 37 6.48 4.43 -5.90
C SER A 37 6.39 4.66 -7.38
N LYS A 38 7.40 4.17 -8.11
CA LYS A 38 7.35 4.23 -9.56
C LYS A 38 6.05 3.56 -9.98
N PRO A 39 5.26 4.18 -10.88
CA PRO A 39 4.06 3.55 -11.39
C PRO A 39 4.41 2.15 -11.89
N LEU A 40 3.52 1.19 -11.64
CA LEU A 40 3.67 -0.16 -12.18
C LEU A 40 3.80 -0.08 -13.71
N LEU A 41 4.63 -0.95 -14.29
CA LEU A 41 4.66 -1.13 -15.73
C LEU A 41 3.28 -1.56 -16.23
N LEU A 42 2.93 -1.18 -17.46
CA LEU A 42 1.62 -1.49 -18.07
C LEU A 42 1.32 -3.00 -18.00
N ALA A 43 2.30 -3.85 -18.31
CA ALA A 43 2.16 -5.30 -18.25
C ALA A 43 1.79 -5.80 -16.84
N CYS A 44 2.35 -5.21 -15.79
CA CYS A 44 2.02 -5.55 -14.41
C CYS A 44 0.61 -5.08 -14.05
N GLN A 45 0.22 -3.87 -14.45
CA GLN A 45 -1.14 -3.37 -14.24
C GLN A 45 -2.17 -4.28 -14.92
N GLU A 46 -1.91 -4.69 -16.15
CA GLU A 46 -2.78 -5.61 -16.89
C GLU A 46 -2.89 -6.98 -16.21
N TYR A 47 -1.77 -7.52 -15.74
CA TYR A 47 -1.75 -8.80 -15.05
C TYR A 47 -2.61 -8.75 -13.78
N LEU A 48 -2.44 -7.72 -12.95
CA LEU A 48 -3.23 -7.51 -11.73
C LEU A 48 -4.72 -7.37 -12.05
N TYR A 49 -5.06 -6.51 -13.02
CA TYR A 49 -6.44 -6.25 -13.39
C TYR A 49 -7.14 -7.50 -13.95
N LYS A 50 -6.48 -8.28 -14.81
CA LYS A 50 -7.09 -9.45 -15.47
C LYS A 50 -7.13 -10.70 -14.57
N ASN A 51 -6.08 -10.93 -13.79
CA ASN A 51 -5.89 -12.22 -13.10
C ASN A 51 -6.19 -12.15 -11.60
N ILE A 52 -5.88 -11.01 -10.95
CA ILE A 52 -5.91 -10.90 -9.49
C ILE A 52 -7.19 -10.21 -9.01
N ARG A 53 -7.70 -9.22 -9.74
CA ARG A 53 -8.83 -8.37 -9.32
C ARG A 53 -10.04 -9.13 -8.77
N LYS A 54 -10.42 -10.25 -9.39
CA LYS A 54 -11.58 -11.07 -9.00
C LYS A 54 -11.45 -11.73 -7.63
N PHE A 55 -10.25 -11.77 -7.07
CA PHE A 55 -9.95 -12.32 -5.75
C PHE A 55 -9.76 -11.24 -4.69
N VAL A 56 -9.90 -9.97 -5.06
CA VAL A 56 -9.80 -8.83 -4.15
C VAL A 56 -11.22 -8.38 -3.77
N ASP A 57 -11.43 -8.11 -2.49
CA ASP A 57 -12.72 -7.60 -2.01
C ASP A 57 -13.06 -6.27 -2.72
N GLU A 58 -14.33 -6.10 -3.10
CA GLU A 58 -14.82 -4.94 -3.85
C GLU A 58 -14.31 -3.58 -3.36
N PRO A 59 -14.27 -3.24 -2.06
CA PRO A 59 -13.79 -1.93 -1.62
C PRO A 59 -12.31 -1.67 -1.93
N PHE A 60 -11.52 -2.71 -2.23
CA PHE A 60 -10.09 -2.60 -2.48
C PHE A 60 -9.69 -2.91 -3.93
N GLN A 61 -10.62 -3.34 -4.79
CA GLN A 61 -10.29 -3.76 -6.16
C GLN A 61 -9.62 -2.66 -6.98
N ASP A 62 -10.13 -1.44 -6.93
CA ASP A 62 -9.58 -0.30 -7.69
C ASP A 62 -8.30 0.28 -7.08
N ILE A 63 -8.04 -0.01 -5.82
CA ILE A 63 -6.83 0.42 -5.11
C ILE A 63 -5.69 -0.55 -5.39
N MET A 64 -5.96 -1.86 -5.28
CA MET A 64 -4.95 -2.92 -5.41
C MET A 64 -4.74 -3.37 -6.86
N CYS A 65 -5.79 -3.35 -7.68
CA CYS A 65 -5.79 -3.80 -9.07
C CYS A 65 -6.45 -2.73 -9.96
N PRO A 66 -5.85 -1.52 -10.05
CA PRO A 66 -6.42 -0.42 -10.82
C PRO A 66 -6.49 -0.77 -12.31
N LYS A 67 -7.44 -0.13 -13.01
CA LYS A 67 -7.53 -0.25 -14.47
C LYS A 67 -6.23 0.22 -15.12
N PRO A 68 -5.65 -0.55 -16.06
CA PRO A 68 -4.40 -0.17 -16.72
C PRO A 68 -4.52 1.18 -17.44
N ILE A 69 -3.55 2.06 -17.23
CA ILE A 69 -3.50 3.36 -17.91
C ILE A 69 -2.62 3.22 -19.16
N ILE A 70 -3.26 3.22 -20.33
CA ILE A 70 -2.58 3.31 -21.63
C ILE A 70 -2.29 4.80 -21.85
N ARG A 71 -1.01 5.18 -21.90
CA ARG A 71 -0.56 6.52 -22.30
C ARG A 71 -0.15 6.53 -23.77
#